data_AF-A0A956IDX7-F1
#
_entry.id   AF-A0A956IDX7-F1
#
_cell.length_a   1.000
_cell.length_b   1.000
_cell.length_c   1.000
_cell.angle_alpha   90.00
_cell.angle_beta   90.00
_cell.angle_gamma   90.00
#
_symmetry.space_group_name_H-M   'P 1'
#
loop_
_entity.id
_entity.type
_entity.pdbx_description
1 polymer ?
#
loop_
_entity_poly.entity_id
_entity_poly.type
_entity_poly.pdbx_seq_one_letter_code
_entity_poly.pdbx_strand_id
1 'polypeptide(L)'
;AAPAEAPAPAPAAPAGPPLSFSEIDGALVLVFPAERFDLDVAAALGKRDWDGIVRRGDNLPGQVRDRLHRDGAEWVAPLEFLSEVFVEGKPLSKPAFEQGARALAAGVRALDVHMPRFGPAVLLEVPGKGRFVTSAVAHAPAVADLLVR
;
A
#
# COMPACT_ATOMS: atom_id res chain seq x y z
N ALA A 1 -33.22 19.72 35.95
CA ALA A 1 -32.23 20.16 34.96
C ALA A 1 -31.52 18.92 34.44
N ALA A 2 -31.54 18.66 33.13
CA ALA A 2 -30.83 17.53 32.54
C ALA A 2 -29.32 17.83 32.49
N PRO A 3 -28.44 16.84 32.74
CA PRO A 3 -26.99 17.06 32.68
C PRO A 3 -26.56 17.31 31.23
N ALA A 4 -25.76 18.35 31.04
CA ALA A 4 -25.19 18.72 29.74
C ALA A 4 -24.25 17.63 29.24
N GLU A 5 -24.47 17.22 28.00
CA GLU A 5 -23.66 16.25 27.26
C GLU A 5 -22.24 16.82 27.05
N ALA A 6 -21.23 16.05 27.47
CA ALA A 6 -19.84 16.45 27.31
C ALA A 6 -19.48 16.49 25.80
N PRO A 7 -18.71 17.49 25.34
CA PRO A 7 -18.31 17.58 23.94
C PRO A 7 -17.51 16.34 23.53
N ALA A 8 -17.88 15.74 22.40
CA ALA A 8 -17.18 14.60 21.83
C ALA A 8 -15.67 14.92 21.65
N PRO A 9 -14.77 13.97 21.94
CA PRO A 9 -13.34 14.19 21.79
C PRO A 9 -13.03 14.56 20.33
N ALA A 10 -12.15 15.56 20.15
CA ALA A 10 -11.69 15.97 18.83
C ALA A 10 -11.12 14.75 18.08
N PRO A 11 -11.39 14.62 16.77
CA PRO A 11 -10.84 13.53 15.97
C PRO A 11 -9.32 13.52 16.11
N ALA A 12 -8.77 12.37 16.44
CA ALA A 12 -7.33 12.19 16.59
C ALA A 12 -6.62 12.69 15.34
N ALA A 13 -5.48 13.38 15.53
CA ALA A 13 -4.65 13.81 14.42
C ALA A 13 -4.38 12.61 13.49
N PRO A 14 -4.40 12.80 12.15
CA PRO A 14 -4.18 11.71 11.21
C PRO A 14 -2.85 11.02 11.55
N ALA A 15 -2.92 9.74 11.92
CA ALA A 15 -1.74 8.95 12.24
C ALA A 15 -0.82 8.88 11.01
N GLY A 16 0.45 9.24 11.17
CA GLY A 16 1.52 8.99 10.19
C GLY A 16 1.87 10.12 9.21
N PRO A 17 3.03 10.00 8.52
CA PRO A 17 3.45 10.92 7.45
C PRO A 17 2.43 11.02 6.29
N PRO A 18 2.52 12.07 5.45
CA PRO A 18 1.68 12.16 4.26
C PRO A 18 1.99 11.05 3.25
N LEU A 19 0.97 10.67 2.45
CA LEU A 19 1.18 9.83 1.27
C LEU A 19 2.09 10.55 0.28
N SER A 20 2.93 9.78 -0.40
CA SER A 20 3.66 10.27 -1.58
C SER A 20 3.17 9.53 -2.82
N PHE A 21 3.52 10.03 -4.00
CA PHE A 21 3.15 9.42 -5.26
C PHE A 21 4.33 9.41 -6.22
N SER A 22 4.32 8.45 -7.13
CA SER A 22 5.23 8.40 -8.28
C SER A 22 4.43 8.05 -9.53
N GLU A 23 4.89 8.51 -10.68
CA GLU A 23 4.39 8.03 -11.96
C GLU A 23 5.37 7.02 -12.54
N ILE A 24 4.88 5.84 -12.90
CA ILE A 24 5.67 4.73 -13.43
C ILE A 24 4.99 4.26 -14.71
N ASP A 25 5.65 4.43 -15.86
CA ASP A 25 5.12 4.03 -17.18
C ASP A 25 3.69 4.52 -17.47
N GLY A 26 3.33 5.69 -16.93
CA GLY A 26 1.98 6.25 -17.06
C GLY A 26 0.94 5.68 -16.07
N ALA A 27 1.33 4.82 -15.14
CA ALA A 27 0.53 4.47 -13.96
C ALA A 27 0.85 5.43 -12.80
N LEU A 28 -0.20 5.91 -12.13
CA LEU A 28 -0.05 6.63 -10.87
C LEU A 28 0.11 5.60 -9.75
N VAL A 29 1.20 5.68 -8.97
CA VAL A 29 1.48 4.77 -7.86
C VAL A 29 1.53 5.56 -6.55
N LEU A 30 0.63 5.26 -5.62
CA LEU A 30 0.65 5.81 -4.27
C LEU A 30 1.61 5.03 -3.38
N VAL A 31 2.47 5.73 -2.66
CA VAL A 31 3.44 5.14 -1.72
C VAL A 31 2.97 5.43 -0.30
N PHE A 32 2.61 4.36 0.41
CA PHE A 32 2.12 4.42 1.79
C PHE A 32 3.30 4.33 2.77
N PRO A 33 3.40 5.25 3.75
CA PRO A 33 4.24 5.03 4.92
C PRO A 33 3.61 3.98 5.83
N ALA A 34 4.42 3.33 6.68
CA ALA A 34 3.98 2.22 7.51
C ALA A 34 2.83 2.59 8.45
N GLU A 35 2.86 3.79 9.01
CA GLU A 35 1.85 4.30 9.94
C GLU A 35 0.51 4.62 9.26
N ARG A 36 0.46 4.61 7.93
CA ARG A 36 -0.74 4.91 7.12
C ARG A 36 -1.32 3.68 6.43
N PHE A 37 -0.66 2.53 6.52
CA PHE A 37 -1.16 1.30 5.92
C PHE A 37 -1.68 0.37 7.00
N ASP A 38 -2.99 0.29 7.10
CA ASP A 38 -3.68 -0.64 7.98
C ASP A 38 -4.74 -1.44 7.19
N LEU A 39 -5.40 -2.31 7.92
CA LEU A 39 -6.44 -3.20 7.41
C LEU A 39 -7.68 -2.48 6.87
N ASP A 40 -7.98 -1.27 7.34
CA ASP A 40 -9.10 -0.45 6.87
C ASP A 40 -8.71 0.31 5.59
N VAL A 41 -7.48 0.81 5.52
CA VAL A 41 -6.90 1.40 4.31
C VAL A 41 -6.80 0.35 3.20
N ALA A 42 -6.36 -0.87 3.52
CA ALA A 42 -6.37 -1.98 2.57
C ALA A 42 -7.78 -2.29 2.03
N ALA A 43 -8.81 -2.18 2.88
CA ALA A 43 -10.20 -2.38 2.47
C ALA A 43 -10.74 -1.21 1.60
N ALA A 44 -10.38 0.03 1.93
CA ALA A 44 -10.72 1.21 1.12
C ALA A 44 -10.05 1.14 -0.26
N LEU A 45 -8.81 0.66 -0.34
CA LEU A 45 -8.08 0.45 -1.59
C LEU A 45 -8.79 -0.57 -2.48
N GLY A 46 -9.31 -1.67 -1.92
CA GLY A 46 -10.10 -2.65 -2.67
C GLY A 46 -11.40 -2.07 -3.25
N LYS A 47 -11.99 -1.07 -2.60
CA LYS A 47 -13.19 -0.35 -3.08
C LYS A 47 -12.89 0.84 -3.99
N ARG A 48 -11.61 1.19 -4.16
CA ARG A 48 -11.16 2.42 -4.82
C ARG A 48 -11.78 3.68 -4.19
N ASP A 49 -11.99 3.66 -2.87
CA ASP A 49 -12.51 4.79 -2.10
C ASP A 49 -11.39 5.79 -1.80
N TRP A 50 -11.06 6.59 -2.82
CA TRP A 50 -9.94 7.53 -2.75
C TRP A 50 -10.17 8.67 -1.76
N ASP A 51 -11.41 9.05 -1.49
CA ASP A 51 -11.75 10.07 -0.49
C ASP A 51 -11.47 9.57 0.94
N GLY A 52 -11.67 8.27 1.19
CA GLY A 52 -11.30 7.63 2.45
C GLY A 52 -9.79 7.42 2.63
N ILE A 53 -9.03 7.38 1.54
CA ILE A 53 -7.58 7.11 1.54
C ILE A 53 -6.75 8.40 1.59
N VAL A 54 -7.07 9.34 0.70
CA VAL A 54 -6.31 10.58 0.50
C VAL A 54 -6.83 11.63 1.46
N ARG A 55 -5.97 12.02 2.39
CA ARG A 55 -6.25 13.05 3.37
C ARG A 55 -5.85 14.42 2.82
N ARG A 56 -6.45 15.47 3.38
CA ARG A 56 -6.11 16.86 3.05
C ARG A 56 -4.60 17.15 3.21
N GLY A 57 -3.95 16.52 4.20
CA GLY A 57 -2.53 16.69 4.52
C GLY A 57 -1.54 15.94 3.62
N ASP A 58 -2.01 15.10 2.68
CA ASP A 58 -1.12 14.33 1.79
C ASP A 58 -0.46 15.18 0.69
N ASN A 59 -0.78 16.48 0.62
CA ASN A 59 -0.17 17.47 -0.30
C ASN A 59 -0.08 17.03 -1.78
N LEU A 60 -0.96 16.12 -2.22
CA LEU A 60 -1.05 15.73 -3.62
C LEU A 60 -1.50 16.93 -4.48
N PRO A 61 -0.80 17.24 -5.59
CA PRO A 61 -1.23 18.26 -6.52
C PRO A 61 -2.65 18.00 -7.02
N GLY A 62 -3.42 19.06 -7.29
CA GLY A 62 -4.81 18.93 -7.76
C GLY A 62 -4.95 18.01 -8.98
N GLN A 63 -4.03 18.13 -9.95
CA GLN A 63 -4.01 17.28 -11.14
C GLN A 63 -3.84 15.78 -10.82
N VAL A 64 -3.06 15.45 -9.79
CA VAL A 64 -2.84 14.07 -9.34
C VAL A 64 -4.10 13.53 -8.67
N ARG A 65 -4.77 14.35 -7.85
CA ARG A 65 -6.06 13.99 -7.25
C ARG A 65 -7.12 13.75 -8.33
N ASP A 66 -7.25 14.67 -9.29
CA ASP A 66 -8.20 14.53 -10.40
C ASP A 66 -7.96 13.23 -11.18
N ARG A 67 -6.69 12.90 -11.44
CA ARG A 67 -6.29 11.66 -12.11
C ARG A 67 -6.61 10.42 -11.26
N LEU A 68 -6.33 10.47 -9.96
CA LEU A 68 -6.65 9.40 -9.02
C LEU A 68 -8.15 9.07 -9.04
N HIS A 69 -9.02 10.08 -9.01
CA HIS A 69 -10.47 9.87 -9.06
C HIS A 69 -10.97 9.39 -10.43
N ARG A 70 -10.34 9.82 -11.52
CA ARG A 70 -10.75 9.46 -12.89
C ARG A 70 -10.26 8.08 -13.31
N ASP A 71 -8.95 7.84 -13.16
CA ASP A 71 -8.24 6.69 -13.73
C ASP A 71 -7.94 5.64 -12.64
N GLY A 72 -7.84 6.08 -11.38
CA GLY A 72 -7.33 5.28 -10.27
C GLY A 72 -5.83 5.44 -10.07
N ALA A 73 -5.33 4.69 -9.11
CA ALA A 73 -3.91 4.49 -8.90
C ALA A 73 -3.63 3.06 -8.49
N GLU A 74 -2.43 2.62 -8.80
CA GLU A 74 -1.81 1.50 -8.11
C GLU A 74 -1.18 2.02 -6.81
N TRP A 75 -0.69 1.12 -5.98
CA TRP A 75 -0.14 1.48 -4.69
C TRP A 75 0.95 0.53 -4.27
N VAL A 76 1.81 1.00 -3.37
CA VAL A 76 2.79 0.20 -2.66
C VAL A 76 2.80 0.58 -1.19
N ALA A 77 2.83 -0.42 -0.33
CA ALA A 77 2.86 -0.24 1.11
C ALA A 77 3.80 -1.24 1.78
N PRO A 78 4.42 -0.88 2.92
CA PRO A 78 5.20 -1.83 3.70
C PRO A 78 4.32 -2.95 4.25
N LEU A 79 4.88 -4.14 4.36
CA LEU A 79 4.23 -5.35 4.86
C LEU A 79 4.96 -5.87 6.10
N GLU A 80 4.28 -5.87 7.24
CA GLU A 80 4.87 -6.32 8.50
C GLU A 80 4.87 -7.85 8.59
N PHE A 81 3.71 -8.48 8.38
CA PHE A 81 3.54 -9.93 8.53
C PHE A 81 3.25 -10.64 7.21
N LEU A 82 4.02 -11.68 6.89
CA LEU A 82 3.79 -12.50 5.69
C LEU A 82 2.41 -13.18 5.70
N SER A 83 1.84 -13.46 6.88
CA SER A 83 0.52 -14.06 7.02
C SER A 83 -0.63 -13.20 6.51
N GLU A 84 -0.39 -11.92 6.21
CA GLU A 84 -1.38 -11.02 5.60
C GLU A 84 -1.55 -11.26 4.10
N VAL A 85 -0.57 -11.92 3.46
CA VAL A 85 -0.61 -12.27 2.04
C VAL A 85 -0.71 -13.78 1.86
N PHE A 86 -1.30 -14.19 0.75
CA PHE A 86 -1.68 -15.57 0.49
C PHE A 86 -1.10 -16.06 -0.83
N VAL A 87 -0.75 -17.34 -0.85
CA VAL A 87 -0.39 -18.09 -2.06
C VAL A 87 -1.21 -19.36 -2.06
N GLU A 88 -1.90 -19.65 -3.17
CA GLU A 88 -2.76 -20.84 -3.31
C GLU A 88 -3.80 -20.98 -2.17
N GLY A 89 -4.34 -19.85 -1.71
CA GLY A 89 -5.35 -19.82 -0.65
C GLY A 89 -4.82 -20.08 0.77
N LYS A 90 -3.50 -20.15 0.96
CA LYS A 90 -2.85 -20.31 2.27
C LYS A 90 -2.05 -19.07 2.65
N PRO A 91 -2.03 -18.68 3.94
CA PRO A 91 -1.15 -17.61 4.41
C PRO A 91 0.31 -17.92 4.06
N LEU A 92 1.04 -16.92 3.59
CA LEU A 92 2.42 -17.09 3.17
C LEU A 92 3.33 -17.32 4.38
N SER A 93 4.17 -18.35 4.30
CA SER A 93 5.23 -18.62 5.27
C SER A 93 6.59 -18.16 4.72
N LYS A 94 7.55 -17.92 5.61
CA LYS A 94 8.92 -17.57 5.20
C LYS A 94 9.56 -18.63 4.28
N PRO A 95 9.50 -19.95 4.58
CA PRO A 95 10.04 -20.96 3.67
C PRO A 95 9.38 -20.94 2.28
N ALA A 96 8.05 -20.75 2.22
CA ALA A 96 7.34 -20.66 0.94
C ALA A 96 7.76 -19.42 0.15
N PHE A 97 7.99 -18.29 0.83
CA PHE A 97 8.54 -17.10 0.19
C PHE A 97 9.94 -17.35 -0.37
N GLU A 98 10.84 -17.91 0.42
CA GLU A 98 12.22 -18.16 0.00
C GLU A 98 12.34 -19.13 -1.18
N GLN A 99 11.42 -20.09 -1.29
CA GLN A 99 11.36 -21.05 -2.39
C GLN A 99 10.70 -20.50 -3.65
N GLY A 100 9.64 -19.70 -3.50
CA GLY A 100 8.84 -19.21 -4.62
C GLY A 100 9.29 -17.86 -5.18
N ALA A 101 10.05 -17.08 -4.41
CA ALA A 101 10.39 -15.73 -4.82
C ALA A 101 11.38 -15.73 -6.00
N ARG A 102 11.04 -14.96 -7.04
CA ARG A 102 11.94 -14.66 -8.15
C ARG A 102 12.87 -13.51 -7.78
N ALA A 103 14.11 -13.56 -8.26
CA ALA A 103 15.04 -12.45 -8.12
C ALA A 103 14.70 -11.32 -9.12
N LEU A 104 14.79 -10.09 -8.65
CA LEU A 104 14.79 -8.85 -9.43
C LEU A 104 16.16 -8.17 -9.30
N ALA A 105 16.32 -7.00 -9.93
CA ALA A 105 17.53 -6.20 -9.83
C ALA A 105 17.84 -5.77 -8.38
N ALA A 106 19.08 -5.35 -8.13
CA ALA A 106 19.54 -4.84 -6.82
C ALA A 106 19.32 -5.79 -5.62
N GLY A 107 19.19 -7.10 -5.86
CA GLY A 107 18.96 -8.10 -4.82
C GLY A 107 17.53 -8.14 -4.28
N VAL A 108 16.59 -7.44 -4.92
CA VAL A 108 15.17 -7.50 -4.56
C VAL A 108 14.61 -8.88 -4.89
N ARG A 109 13.79 -9.43 -4.00
CA ARG A 109 13.04 -10.68 -4.22
C ARG A 109 11.56 -10.37 -4.38
N ALA A 110 10.90 -10.98 -5.36
CA ALA A 110 9.49 -10.75 -5.63
C ALA A 110 8.69 -12.05 -5.65
N LEU A 111 7.46 -12.02 -5.18
CA LEU A 111 6.53 -13.14 -5.25
C LEU A 111 5.14 -12.63 -5.57
N ASP A 112 4.46 -13.25 -6.54
CA ASP A 112 3.06 -12.97 -6.81
C ASP A 112 2.22 -13.56 -5.69
N VAL A 113 1.38 -12.73 -5.09
CA VAL A 113 0.57 -13.07 -3.92
C VAL A 113 -0.86 -12.58 -4.10
N HIS A 114 -1.72 -13.00 -3.21
CA HIS A 114 -3.09 -12.54 -3.11
C HIS A 114 -3.34 -11.93 -1.73
N MET A 115 -3.97 -10.76 -1.69
CA MET A 115 -4.48 -10.17 -0.46
C MET A 115 -5.99 -10.36 -0.40
N PRO A 116 -6.56 -11.03 0.62
CA PRO A 116 -7.99 -11.37 0.66
C PRO A 116 -8.96 -10.19 0.47
N ARG A 117 -8.54 -8.99 0.86
CA ARG A 117 -9.36 -7.76 0.78
C ARG A 117 -9.14 -6.93 -0.48
N PHE A 118 -8.08 -7.22 -1.24
CA PHE A 118 -7.66 -6.41 -2.37
C PHE A 118 -7.63 -7.18 -3.69
N GLY A 119 -7.16 -8.43 -3.66
CA GLY A 119 -6.95 -9.22 -4.86
C GLY A 119 -5.48 -9.51 -5.13
N PRO A 120 -5.10 -9.70 -6.40
CA PRO A 120 -3.72 -9.95 -6.81
C PRO A 120 -2.78 -8.79 -6.42
N ALA A 121 -1.58 -9.13 -5.97
CA ALA A 121 -0.52 -8.20 -5.61
C ALA A 121 0.85 -8.85 -5.81
N VAL A 122 1.92 -8.07 -5.65
CA VAL A 122 3.29 -8.58 -5.61
C VAL A 122 3.91 -8.22 -4.27
N LEU A 123 4.42 -9.22 -3.56
CA LEU A 123 5.28 -9.05 -2.40
C LEU A 123 6.70 -8.80 -2.89
N LEU A 124 7.31 -7.72 -2.42
CA LEU A 124 8.69 -7.33 -2.67
C LEU A 124 9.47 -7.39 -1.35
N GLU A 125 10.61 -8.05 -1.33
CA GLU A 125 11.60 -7.92 -0.26
C GLU A 125 12.79 -7.14 -0.79
N VAL A 126 12.99 -5.95 -0.22
CA VAL A 126 14.02 -4.99 -0.62
C VAL A 126 15.17 -5.05 0.39
N PRO A 127 16.41 -5.36 -0.04
CA PRO A 127 17.57 -5.43 0.85
C PRO A 127 17.74 -4.14 1.66
N GLY A 128 17.86 -4.28 2.99
CA GLY A 128 18.05 -3.14 3.91
C GLY A 128 16.80 -2.28 4.19
N LYS A 129 15.68 -2.51 3.48
CA LYS A 129 14.44 -1.72 3.65
C LYS A 129 13.23 -2.55 4.10
N GLY A 130 13.27 -3.87 3.96
CA GLY A 130 12.23 -4.76 4.46
C GLY A 130 11.26 -5.21 3.36
N ARG A 131 10.02 -5.50 3.75
CA ARG A 131 9.00 -6.09 2.87
C ARG A 131 7.95 -5.06 2.51
N PHE A 132 7.49 -5.12 1.27
CA PHE A 132 6.47 -4.26 0.70
C PHE A 132 5.50 -5.10 -0.12
N VAL A 133 4.27 -4.66 -0.24
CA VAL A 133 3.29 -5.24 -1.14
C VAL A 133 2.78 -4.15 -2.08
N THR A 134 2.61 -4.49 -3.35
CA THR A 134 2.14 -3.56 -4.37
C THR A 134 1.04 -4.16 -5.22
N SER A 135 0.04 -3.35 -5.56
CA SER A 135 -0.97 -3.68 -6.56
C SER A 135 -0.47 -3.51 -8.00
N ALA A 136 0.70 -2.90 -8.18
CA ALA A 136 1.32 -2.64 -9.46
C ALA A 136 1.97 -3.90 -10.07
N VAL A 137 1.18 -4.94 -10.30
CA VAL A 137 1.67 -6.26 -10.72
C VAL A 137 2.48 -6.16 -12.03
N ALA A 138 1.97 -5.39 -13.00
CA ALA A 138 2.63 -5.19 -14.29
C ALA A 138 3.92 -4.34 -14.19
N HIS A 139 4.03 -3.50 -13.16
CA HIS A 139 5.13 -2.55 -12.97
C HIS A 139 6.01 -2.88 -11.75
N ALA A 140 5.92 -4.10 -11.21
CA ALA A 140 6.62 -4.50 -9.99
C ALA A 140 8.15 -4.27 -10.03
N PRO A 141 8.87 -4.49 -11.16
CA PRO A 141 10.29 -4.13 -11.24
C PRO A 141 10.55 -2.63 -11.07
N ALA A 142 9.74 -1.77 -11.68
CA ALA A 142 9.90 -0.33 -11.58
C ALA A 142 9.50 0.19 -10.18
N VAL A 143 8.52 -0.43 -9.53
CA VAL A 143 8.21 -0.17 -8.11
C VAL A 143 9.36 -0.60 -7.20
N ALA A 144 10.01 -1.74 -7.47
CA ALA A 144 11.20 -2.13 -6.74
C ALA A 144 12.33 -1.11 -6.89
N ASP A 145 12.58 -0.58 -8.08
CA ASP A 145 13.57 0.47 -8.31
C ASP A 145 13.22 1.76 -7.57
N LEU A 146 11.94 2.13 -7.48
CA LEU A 146 11.47 3.25 -6.66
C LEU A 146 11.80 3.04 -5.18
N LEU A 147 11.60 1.82 -4.67
CA LEU A 147 11.86 1.49 -3.27
C LEU A 147 13.35 1.39 -2.95
N VAL A 148 14.23 1.08 -3.91
CA VAL A 148 15.69 0.95 -3.67
C VAL A 148 16.37 2.31 -3.51
N ARG A 149 15.88 3.35 -4.20
CA ARG A 149 16.42 4.73 -4.17
C ARG A 149 16.42 5.33 -2.77
#